data_AF-A0A367FHC0-F1
#
_entry.id   AF-A0A367FHC0-F1
#
_cell.length_a   1.000
_cell.length_b   1.000
_cell.length_c   1.000
_cell.angle_alpha   90.00
_cell.angle_beta   90.00
_cell.angle_gamma   90.00
#
_symmetry.space_group_name_H-M   'P 1'
#
loop_
_entity.id
_entity.type
_entity.pdbx_description
1 polymer ?
#
loop_
_entity_poly.entity_id
_entity_poly.type
_entity_poly.pdbx_seq_one_letter_code
_entity_poly.pdbx_strand_id
1 'polypeptide(L)'
;MPARSSVVAVTLPWLVRRGALGFWHELPRCVVAGALGLATAAPLLVAMIAALPDWILAATTVPPALALTGLVRFAAAVARGDGPRLATLREVDPALALLLAGGVSLAGLALNSGGGAALAGAAGAAGLLLVFPYALAYGALRGRRGLRAVRGGAILVAFRPSWALTLVAMGCLGGFAAAASAGVLAAVVLPLLLAITASQTLGLLDEIDALQGRA
;
A
#
# COMPACT_ATOMS: atom_id res chain seq x y z
N MET A 1 -21.65 -19.61 33.44
CA MET A 1 -21.33 -18.23 32.98
C MET A 1 -20.22 -18.32 31.95
N PRO A 2 -20.48 -18.10 30.66
CA PRO A 2 -19.39 -18.04 29.68
C PRO A 2 -18.56 -16.79 29.93
N ALA A 3 -17.24 -16.95 30.04
CA ALA A 3 -16.30 -15.86 30.19
C ALA A 3 -16.43 -14.91 29.00
N ARG A 4 -16.82 -13.65 29.26
CA ARG A 4 -16.75 -12.60 28.25
C ARG A 4 -15.27 -12.40 27.95
N SER A 5 -14.77 -12.98 26.86
CA SER A 5 -13.48 -12.60 26.29
C SER A 5 -13.56 -11.10 26.01
N SER A 6 -12.91 -10.30 26.84
CA SER A 6 -12.70 -8.89 26.58
C SER A 6 -11.90 -8.82 25.28
N VAL A 7 -12.59 -8.52 24.19
CA VAL A 7 -11.91 -8.14 22.95
C VAL A 7 -11.18 -6.87 23.31
N VAL A 8 -9.88 -7.00 23.56
CA VAL A 8 -9.00 -5.84 23.76
C VAL A 8 -9.21 -4.98 22.53
N ALA A 9 -9.82 -3.81 22.71
CA ALA A 9 -10.10 -2.90 21.60
C ALA A 9 -8.75 -2.51 21.00
N VAL A 10 -8.44 -3.08 19.83
CA VAL A 10 -7.18 -2.81 19.14
C VAL A 10 -7.23 -1.37 18.67
N THR A 11 -6.43 -0.51 19.29
CA THR A 11 -6.42 0.91 18.96
C THR A 11 -5.46 1.18 17.80
N LEU A 12 -5.81 2.14 16.94
CA LEU A 12 -4.98 2.57 15.81
C LEU A 12 -3.52 2.88 16.21
N PRO A 13 -3.23 3.59 17.33
CA PRO A 13 -1.85 3.87 17.74
C PRO A 13 -1.05 2.61 18.04
N TRP A 14 -1.70 1.58 18.60
CA TRP A 14 -1.04 0.31 18.88
C TRP A 14 -0.65 -0.43 17.59
N LEU A 15 -1.52 -0.44 16.58
CA LEU A 15 -1.25 -1.08 15.28
C LEU A 15 -0.12 -0.38 14.52
N VAL A 16 -0.09 0.95 14.57
CA VAL A 16 1.02 1.77 14.02
C VAL A 16 2.33 1.42 14.74
N ARG A 17 2.32 1.39 16.08
CA ARG A 17 3.50 1.01 16.88
C ARG A 17 3.98 -0.40 16.55
N ARG A 18 3.07 -1.37 16.43
CA ARG A 18 3.40 -2.77 16.07
C ARG A 18 4.04 -2.86 14.68
N GLY A 19 3.48 -2.18 13.69
CA GLY A 19 4.05 -2.12 12.35
C GLY A 19 5.44 -1.50 12.34
N ALA A 20 5.63 -0.40 13.07
CA ALA A 20 6.93 0.25 13.21
C ALA A 20 7.96 -0.64 13.92
N LEU A 21 7.60 -1.33 15.00
CA LEU A 21 8.51 -2.24 15.70
C LEU A 21 8.91 -3.43 14.82
N GLY A 22 7.96 -4.00 14.07
CA GLY A 22 8.26 -5.06 13.10
C GLY A 22 9.24 -4.58 12.02
N PHE A 23 9.03 -3.37 11.50
CA PHE A 23 9.96 -2.74 10.57
C PHE A 23 11.37 -2.56 11.17
N TRP A 24 11.47 -2.04 12.41
CA TRP A 24 12.75 -1.80 13.08
C TRP A 24 13.53 -3.09 13.32
N HIS A 25 12.85 -4.19 13.65
CA HIS A 25 13.50 -5.48 13.84
C HIS A 25 14.12 -6.02 12.55
N GLU A 26 13.49 -5.75 11.41
CA GLU A 26 13.89 -6.23 10.09
C GLU A 26 14.54 -5.12 9.24
N LEU A 27 15.03 -4.05 9.88
CA LEU A 27 15.46 -2.82 9.20
C LEU A 27 16.42 -3.06 8.03
N PRO A 28 17.48 -3.90 8.14
CA PRO A 28 18.39 -4.14 7.02
C PRO A 28 17.66 -4.72 5.80
N ARG A 29 16.76 -5.67 6.01
CA ARG A 29 15.99 -6.30 4.93
C ARG A 29 14.94 -5.36 4.35
N CYS A 30 14.28 -4.58 5.20
CA CYS A 30 13.31 -3.57 4.79
C CYS A 30 13.96 -2.48 3.93
N VAL A 31 15.15 -2.00 4.29
CA VAL A 31 15.91 -1.01 3.51
C VAL A 31 16.30 -1.57 2.14
N VAL A 32 16.81 -2.81 2.08
CA VAL A 32 17.13 -3.46 0.80
C VAL A 32 15.89 -3.62 -0.06
N ALA A 33 14.78 -4.08 0.52
CA ALA A 33 13.51 -4.21 -0.20
C ALA A 33 13.03 -2.84 -0.72
N GLY A 34 13.06 -1.80 0.11
CA GLY A 34 12.72 -0.43 -0.27
C GLY A 34 13.61 0.12 -1.39
N ALA A 35 14.93 -0.10 -1.31
CA ALA A 35 15.88 0.30 -2.34
C ALA A 35 15.62 -0.41 -3.68
N LEU A 36 15.35 -1.73 -3.65
CA LEU A 36 14.95 -2.49 -4.84
C LEU A 36 13.64 -1.96 -5.43
N GLY A 37 12.67 -1.64 -4.57
CA GLY A 37 11.43 -0.99 -4.96
C GLY A 37 11.65 0.33 -5.68
N LEU A 38 12.47 1.22 -5.11
CA LEU A 38 12.79 2.51 -5.71
C LEU A 38 13.55 2.37 -7.02
N ALA A 39 14.45 1.39 -7.14
CA ALA A 39 15.17 1.13 -8.38
C ALA A 39 14.20 0.84 -9.54
N THR A 40 13.04 0.23 -9.28
CA THR A 40 12.02 0.00 -10.31
C THR A 40 11.30 1.27 -10.77
N ALA A 41 11.39 2.38 -10.03
CA ALA A 41 10.86 3.67 -10.44
C ALA A 41 11.85 4.46 -11.33
N ALA A 42 13.09 3.99 -11.49
CA ALA A 42 14.09 4.67 -12.32
C ALA A 42 13.64 4.86 -13.79
N PRO A 43 13.02 3.89 -14.49
CA PRO A 43 12.52 4.11 -15.85
C PRO A 43 11.47 5.21 -15.94
N LEU A 44 10.59 5.33 -14.93
CA LEU A 44 9.58 6.39 -14.86
C LEU A 44 10.24 7.75 -14.66
N LEU A 45 11.21 7.86 -13.76
CA LEU A 45 11.96 9.11 -13.54
C LEU A 45 12.71 9.54 -14.80
N VAL A 46 13.38 8.60 -15.48
CA VAL A 46 14.07 8.88 -16.74
C VAL A 46 13.08 9.34 -17.81
N ALA A 47 11.93 8.67 -17.94
CA ALA A 47 10.90 9.05 -18.89
C ALA A 47 10.33 10.45 -18.61
N MET A 48 10.13 10.81 -17.34
CA MET A 48 9.69 12.15 -16.95
C MET A 48 10.74 13.22 -17.25
N ILE A 49 12.01 12.98 -16.90
CA ILE A 49 13.12 13.93 -17.14
C ILE A 49 13.34 14.13 -18.64
N ALA A 50 13.24 13.06 -19.43
CA ALA A 50 13.38 13.11 -20.88
C ALA A 50 12.11 13.62 -21.61
N ALA A 51 11.06 14.00 -20.87
CA ALA A 51 9.79 14.47 -21.41
C ALA A 51 9.21 13.52 -22.49
N LEU A 52 9.26 12.22 -22.22
CA LEU A 52 8.76 11.21 -23.15
C LEU A 52 7.24 11.28 -23.30
N PRO A 53 6.68 10.78 -24.43
CA PRO A 53 5.25 10.72 -24.66
C PRO A 53 4.48 10.01 -23.53
N ASP A 54 3.23 10.44 -23.31
CA ASP A 54 2.38 9.95 -22.22
C ASP A 54 2.19 8.43 -22.19
N TRP A 55 2.17 7.77 -23.34
CA TRP A 55 2.06 6.31 -23.41
C TRP A 55 3.32 5.61 -22.86
N ILE A 56 4.49 6.23 -22.98
CA ILE A 56 5.75 5.74 -22.38
C ILE A 56 5.72 5.98 -20.87
N LEU A 57 5.24 7.14 -20.43
CA LEU A 57 5.03 7.41 -19.00
C LEU A 57 4.08 6.37 -18.38
N ALA A 58 2.96 6.09 -19.04
CA ALA A 58 2.02 5.07 -18.59
C ALA A 58 2.67 3.67 -18.52
N ALA A 59 3.41 3.26 -19.56
CA ALA A 59 4.09 1.96 -19.56
C ALA A 59 5.16 1.85 -18.45
N THR A 60 5.87 2.94 -18.17
CA THR A 60 6.91 2.98 -17.12
C THR A 60 6.35 3.02 -15.69
N THR A 61 5.03 3.18 -15.51
CA THR A 61 4.39 2.97 -14.19
C THR A 61 4.20 1.48 -13.84
N VAL A 62 4.31 0.57 -14.81
CA VAL A 62 4.11 -0.87 -14.58
C VAL A 62 5.19 -1.49 -13.68
N PRO A 63 6.51 -1.27 -13.91
CA PRO A 63 7.55 -1.79 -13.02
C PRO A 63 7.40 -1.40 -11.54
N PRO A 64 7.19 -0.12 -11.16
CA PRO A 64 6.99 0.23 -9.76
C PRO A 64 5.68 -0.32 -9.18
N ALA A 65 4.61 -0.42 -9.99
CA ALA A 65 3.37 -1.06 -9.55
C ALA A 65 3.56 -2.56 -9.24
N LEU A 66 4.32 -3.28 -10.08
CA LEU A 66 4.68 -4.67 -9.82
C LEU A 66 5.51 -4.80 -8.55
N ALA A 67 6.54 -3.97 -8.39
CA ALA A 67 7.39 -3.97 -7.20
C ALA A 67 6.58 -3.74 -5.92
N LEU A 68 5.62 -2.80 -5.94
CA LEU A 68 4.71 -2.56 -4.81
C LEU A 68 3.96 -3.81 -4.39
N THR A 69 3.45 -4.62 -5.33
CA THR A 69 2.74 -5.86 -4.96
C THR A 69 3.64 -6.87 -4.24
N GLY A 70 4.89 -7.00 -4.66
CA GLY A 70 5.89 -7.85 -4.00
C GLY A 70 6.32 -7.29 -2.63
N LEU A 71 6.52 -5.97 -2.54
CA LEU A 71 6.86 -5.29 -1.28
C LEU A 71 5.76 -5.44 -0.24
N VAL A 72 4.49 -5.39 -0.65
CA VAL A 72 3.38 -5.57 0.30
C VAL A 72 3.34 -7.00 0.82
N ARG A 73 3.71 -8.01 0.02
CA ARG A 73 3.85 -9.38 0.50
C ARG A 73 4.97 -9.54 1.52
N PHE A 74 6.12 -8.91 1.27
CA PHE A 74 7.20 -8.83 2.24
C PHE A 74 6.73 -8.16 3.54
N ALA A 75 6.05 -7.00 3.45
CA ALA A 75 5.52 -6.28 4.59
C ALA A 75 4.44 -7.07 5.35
N ALA A 76 3.61 -7.85 4.64
CA ALA A 76 2.63 -8.74 5.24
C ALA A 76 3.29 -9.89 6.03
N ALA A 77 4.44 -10.39 5.57
CA ALA A 77 5.22 -11.38 6.31
C ALA A 77 5.86 -10.76 7.58
N VAL A 78 6.37 -9.52 7.48
CA VAL A 78 6.85 -8.75 8.64
C VAL A 78 5.74 -8.57 9.68
N ALA A 79 4.55 -8.15 9.24
CA ALA A 79 3.42 -7.89 10.13
C ALA A 79 2.91 -9.16 10.85
N ARG A 80 3.01 -10.32 10.18
CA ARG A 80 2.68 -11.63 10.76
C ARG A 80 3.76 -12.18 11.70
N GLY A 81 5.00 -11.72 11.56
CA GLY A 81 6.15 -12.28 12.29
C GLY A 81 6.71 -13.55 11.65
N ASP A 82 6.38 -13.83 10.39
CA ASP A 82 6.72 -15.09 9.69
C ASP A 82 8.20 -15.16 9.22
N GLY A 83 9.03 -14.14 9.55
CA GLY A 83 10.42 -14.04 9.10
C GLY A 83 10.53 -13.73 7.60
N PRO A 84 10.60 -12.43 7.21
CA PRO A 84 10.48 -12.03 5.83
C PRO A 84 11.71 -12.44 5.00
N ARG A 85 11.49 -13.14 3.88
CA ARG A 85 12.55 -13.53 2.94
C ARG A 85 12.54 -12.61 1.73
N LEU A 86 13.69 -12.16 1.26
CA LEU A 86 13.78 -11.34 0.03
C LEU A 86 13.22 -12.06 -1.21
N ALA A 87 13.19 -13.40 -1.21
CA ALA A 87 12.54 -14.19 -2.24
C ALA A 87 11.03 -13.87 -2.40
N THR A 88 10.35 -13.44 -1.33
CA THR A 88 8.93 -13.06 -1.36
C THR A 88 8.66 -11.83 -2.22
N LEU A 89 9.67 -10.99 -2.48
CA LEU A 89 9.56 -9.85 -3.39
C LEU A 89 9.25 -10.28 -4.83
N ARG A 90 9.59 -11.52 -5.21
CA ARG A 90 9.29 -12.07 -6.55
C ARG A 90 7.84 -12.52 -6.69
N GLU A 91 7.11 -12.63 -5.60
CA GLU A 91 5.72 -13.07 -5.62
C GLU A 91 4.81 -11.89 -5.95
N VAL A 92 4.88 -11.39 -7.17
CA VAL A 92 4.10 -10.25 -7.63
C VAL A 92 2.68 -10.62 -8.04
N ASP A 93 1.77 -9.66 -7.95
CA ASP A 93 0.40 -9.78 -8.48
C ASP A 93 0.26 -8.89 -9.73
N PRO A 94 0.46 -9.44 -10.93
CA PRO A 94 0.44 -8.65 -12.16
C PRO A 94 -0.94 -8.03 -12.42
N ALA A 95 -2.02 -8.67 -12.01
CA ALA A 95 -3.36 -8.13 -12.23
C ALA A 95 -3.60 -6.89 -11.37
N LEU A 96 -3.23 -6.95 -10.09
CA LEU A 96 -3.36 -5.80 -9.20
C LEU A 96 -2.38 -4.67 -9.58
N ALA A 97 -1.17 -5.02 -10.02
CA ALA A 97 -0.20 -4.06 -10.51
C ALA A 97 -0.68 -3.32 -11.77
N LEU A 98 -1.25 -4.03 -12.74
CA LEU A 98 -1.81 -3.41 -13.94
C LEU A 98 -3.01 -2.52 -13.63
N LEU A 99 -3.88 -2.93 -12.69
CA LEU A 99 -4.98 -2.09 -12.22
C LEU A 99 -4.47 -0.80 -11.55
N LEU A 100 -3.42 -0.91 -10.73
CA LEU A 100 -2.80 0.25 -10.09
C LEU A 100 -2.16 1.18 -11.13
N ALA A 101 -1.32 0.63 -12.02
CA ALA A 101 -0.62 1.37 -13.07
C ALA A 101 -1.59 2.09 -14.00
N GLY A 102 -2.60 1.36 -14.51
CA GLY A 102 -3.65 1.91 -15.35
C GLY A 102 -4.48 2.97 -14.63
N GLY A 103 -4.87 2.72 -13.37
CA GLY A 103 -5.61 3.69 -12.56
C GLY A 103 -4.83 4.98 -12.34
N VAL A 104 -3.56 4.90 -11.95
CA VAL A 104 -2.70 6.06 -11.71
C VAL A 104 -2.46 6.84 -13.01
N SER A 105 -2.23 6.14 -14.12
CA SER A 105 -2.01 6.76 -15.43
C SER A 105 -3.26 7.48 -15.92
N LEU A 106 -4.44 6.87 -15.82
CA LEU A 106 -5.71 7.50 -16.18
C LEU A 106 -6.03 8.69 -15.28
N ALA A 107 -5.79 8.58 -13.97
CA ALA A 107 -5.97 9.70 -13.05
C ALA A 107 -5.02 10.86 -13.37
N GLY A 108 -3.75 10.56 -13.67
CA GLY A 108 -2.76 11.56 -14.07
C GLY A 108 -3.13 12.28 -15.37
N LEU A 109 -3.53 11.54 -16.40
CA LEU A 109 -4.01 12.11 -17.67
C LEU A 109 -5.25 13.00 -17.47
N ALA A 110 -6.22 12.53 -16.68
CA ALA A 110 -7.43 13.28 -16.39
C ALA A 110 -7.11 14.58 -15.63
N LEU A 111 -6.19 14.55 -14.65
CA LEU A 111 -5.73 15.74 -13.94
C LEU A 111 -5.08 16.77 -14.86
N ASN A 112 -4.28 16.32 -15.83
CA ASN A 112 -3.59 17.21 -16.78
C ASN A 112 -4.51 17.81 -17.85
N SER A 113 -5.70 17.23 -18.06
CA SER A 113 -6.64 17.66 -19.11
C SER A 113 -7.49 18.89 -18.76
N GLY A 114 -7.53 19.30 -17.48
CA GLY A 114 -8.29 20.47 -17.03
C GLY A 114 -9.81 20.27 -16.96
N GLY A 115 -10.52 21.34 -16.56
CA GLY A 115 -11.99 21.37 -16.52
C GLY A 115 -12.65 20.27 -15.69
N GLY A 116 -13.77 19.73 -16.17
CA GLY A 116 -14.50 18.64 -15.50
C GLY A 116 -13.73 17.31 -15.45
N ALA A 117 -12.82 17.07 -16.40
CA ALA A 117 -11.98 15.88 -16.41
C ALA A 117 -10.94 15.91 -15.29
N ALA A 118 -10.43 17.09 -14.90
CA ALA A 118 -9.57 17.23 -13.73
C ALA A 118 -10.29 16.86 -12.42
N LEU A 119 -11.58 17.19 -12.27
CA LEU A 119 -12.37 16.77 -11.11
C LEU A 119 -12.53 15.24 -11.05
N ALA A 120 -12.83 14.61 -12.19
CA ALA A 120 -12.91 13.16 -12.28
C ALA A 120 -11.56 12.49 -11.97
N GLY A 121 -10.45 13.06 -12.47
CA GLY A 121 -9.09 12.62 -12.17
C GLY A 121 -8.75 12.74 -10.68
N ALA A 122 -9.11 13.85 -10.04
CA ALA A 122 -8.90 14.06 -8.60
C ALA A 122 -9.72 13.09 -7.75
N ALA A 123 -11.00 12.87 -8.08
CA ALA A 123 -11.83 11.89 -7.40
C ALA A 123 -11.31 10.47 -7.59
N GLY A 124 -10.86 10.13 -8.80
CA GLY A 124 -10.21 8.86 -9.11
C GLY A 124 -8.93 8.66 -8.28
N ALA A 125 -8.05 9.64 -8.25
CA ALA A 125 -6.82 9.60 -7.46
C ALA A 125 -7.10 9.44 -5.95
N ALA A 126 -8.09 10.16 -5.41
CA ALA A 126 -8.50 10.02 -4.02
C ALA A 126 -9.02 8.59 -3.73
N GLY A 127 -9.83 8.03 -4.63
CA GLY A 127 -10.31 6.65 -4.52
C GLY A 127 -9.17 5.64 -4.55
N LEU A 128 -8.19 5.83 -5.44
CA LEU A 128 -7.00 4.98 -5.51
C LEU A 128 -6.18 5.05 -4.22
N LEU A 129 -5.93 6.25 -3.69
CA LEU A 129 -5.18 6.47 -2.45
C LEU A 129 -5.84 5.82 -1.23
N LEU A 130 -7.18 5.79 -1.18
CA LEU A 130 -7.92 5.16 -0.10
C LEU A 130 -7.93 3.63 -0.24
N VAL A 131 -8.22 3.11 -1.43
CA VAL A 131 -8.53 1.67 -1.62
C VAL A 131 -7.28 0.82 -1.83
N PHE A 132 -6.31 1.29 -2.63
CA PHE A 132 -5.18 0.43 -3.03
C PHE A 132 -4.26 0.00 -1.88
N PRO A 133 -3.95 0.82 -0.85
CA PRO A 133 -3.16 0.36 0.28
C PRO A 133 -3.79 -0.86 0.96
N TYR A 134 -5.10 -0.82 1.22
CA TYR A 134 -5.82 -1.96 1.79
C TYR A 134 -6.00 -3.11 0.81
N ALA A 135 -6.21 -2.84 -0.48
CA ALA A 135 -6.32 -3.90 -1.49
C ALA A 135 -5.02 -4.70 -1.58
N LEU A 136 -3.87 -4.03 -1.63
CA LEU A 136 -2.55 -4.65 -1.63
C LEU A 136 -2.34 -5.48 -0.36
N ALA A 137 -2.60 -4.91 0.82
CA ALA A 137 -2.40 -5.59 2.09
C ALA A 137 -3.35 -6.79 2.24
N TYR A 138 -4.63 -6.62 1.92
CA TYR A 138 -5.62 -7.69 1.95
C TYR A 138 -5.25 -8.82 0.98
N GLY A 139 -4.84 -8.49 -0.25
CA GLY A 139 -4.37 -9.46 -1.23
C GLY A 139 -3.17 -10.27 -0.73
N ALA A 140 -2.20 -9.59 -0.12
CA ALA A 140 -1.03 -10.23 0.47
C ALA A 140 -1.35 -11.12 1.68
N LEU A 141 -2.26 -10.68 2.55
CA LEU A 141 -2.61 -11.37 3.79
C LEU A 141 -3.55 -12.56 3.59
N ARG A 142 -4.59 -12.40 2.75
CA ARG A 142 -5.59 -13.45 2.46
C ARG A 142 -5.27 -14.25 1.18
N GLY A 143 -4.10 -14.03 0.55
CA GLY A 143 -3.69 -14.70 -0.68
C GLY A 143 -4.62 -14.43 -1.87
N ARG A 144 -5.32 -13.30 -1.89
CA ARG A 144 -6.22 -12.89 -2.98
C ARG A 144 -5.45 -12.07 -4.02
N ARG A 145 -5.91 -12.11 -5.27
CA ARG A 145 -5.27 -11.39 -6.38
C ARG A 145 -6.27 -10.55 -7.19
N GLY A 146 -5.75 -9.51 -7.86
CA GLY A 146 -6.51 -8.65 -8.78
C GLY A 146 -7.78 -8.07 -8.18
N LEU A 147 -8.90 -8.17 -8.89
CA LEU A 147 -10.19 -7.58 -8.48
C LEU A 147 -10.72 -8.10 -7.13
N ARG A 148 -10.39 -9.33 -6.74
CA ARG A 148 -10.79 -9.85 -5.42
C ARG A 148 -10.07 -9.11 -4.30
N ALA A 149 -8.81 -8.72 -4.53
CA ALA A 149 -8.05 -7.91 -3.59
C ALA A 149 -8.61 -6.48 -3.50
N VAL A 150 -8.95 -5.87 -4.65
CA VAL A 150 -9.59 -4.55 -4.72
C VAL A 150 -10.92 -4.53 -3.98
N ARG A 151 -11.78 -5.52 -4.21
CA ARG A 151 -13.06 -5.64 -3.51
C ARG A 151 -12.87 -5.76 -1.99
N GLY A 152 -11.91 -6.58 -1.55
CA GLY A 152 -11.59 -6.71 -0.12
C GLY A 152 -11.10 -5.39 0.47
N GLY A 153 -10.19 -4.69 -0.23
CA GLY A 153 -9.72 -3.36 0.17
C GLY A 153 -10.85 -2.34 0.30
N ALA A 154 -11.76 -2.29 -0.67
CA ALA A 154 -12.92 -1.39 -0.63
C ALA A 154 -13.85 -1.66 0.56
N ILE A 155 -14.09 -2.94 0.88
CA ILE A 155 -14.88 -3.33 2.06
C ILE A 155 -14.19 -2.86 3.36
N LEU A 156 -12.87 -3.03 3.47
CA LEU A 156 -12.12 -2.59 4.65
C LEU A 156 -12.17 -1.07 4.84
N VAL A 157 -12.03 -0.31 3.75
CA VAL A 157 -12.17 1.15 3.78
C VAL A 157 -13.58 1.56 4.23
N ALA A 158 -14.61 0.90 3.71
CA ALA A 158 -16.00 1.17 4.11
C ALA A 158 -16.25 0.81 5.59
N PHE A 159 -15.61 -0.23 6.10
CA PHE A 159 -15.74 -0.68 7.49
C PHE A 159 -15.07 0.29 8.49
N ARG A 160 -13.88 0.82 8.18
CA ARG A 160 -13.15 1.78 9.02
C ARG A 160 -12.55 2.94 8.19
N PRO A 161 -13.37 3.92 7.75
CA PRO A 161 -12.91 5.01 6.89
C PRO A 161 -11.89 5.93 7.58
N SER A 162 -11.95 6.08 8.90
CA SER A 162 -11.00 6.89 9.67
C SER A 162 -9.57 6.33 9.61
N TRP A 163 -9.41 5.00 9.53
CA TRP A 163 -8.09 4.38 9.42
C TRP A 163 -7.51 4.60 8.03
N ALA A 164 -8.35 4.54 7.00
CA ALA A 164 -7.96 4.85 5.63
C ALA A 164 -7.48 6.29 5.47
N LEU A 165 -8.21 7.26 6.02
CA LEU A 165 -7.79 8.65 6.03
C LEU A 165 -6.46 8.84 6.78
N THR A 166 -6.25 8.10 7.87
CA THR A 166 -4.98 8.15 8.61
C THR A 166 -3.82 7.59 7.78
N LEU A 167 -4.01 6.49 7.05
CA LEU A 167 -3.01 5.97 6.13
C LEU A 167 -2.69 6.96 5.02
N VAL A 168 -3.70 7.63 4.45
CA VAL A 168 -3.50 8.66 3.44
C VAL A 168 -2.69 9.83 4.02
N ALA A 169 -3.05 10.32 5.21
CA ALA A 169 -2.32 11.39 5.88
C ALA A 169 -0.85 11.00 6.15
N MET A 170 -0.60 9.78 6.66
CA MET A 170 0.76 9.26 6.85
C MET A 170 1.51 9.09 5.53
N GLY A 171 0.82 8.68 4.46
CA GLY A 171 1.37 8.60 3.11
C GLY A 171 1.81 9.98 2.60
N CYS A 172 0.99 11.00 2.78
CA CYS A 172 1.33 12.39 2.43
C CYS A 172 2.54 12.90 3.22
N LEU A 173 2.56 12.68 4.55
CA LEU A 173 3.69 13.07 5.40
C LEU A 173 4.98 12.32 5.01
N GLY A 174 4.87 11.02 4.74
CA GLY A 174 5.97 10.20 4.28
C GLY A 174 6.50 10.65 2.91
N GLY A 175 5.60 10.99 1.98
CA GLY A 175 5.95 11.55 0.67
C GLY A 175 6.67 12.89 0.80
N PHE A 176 6.19 13.77 1.69
CA PHE A 176 6.85 15.04 1.97
C PHE A 176 8.25 14.83 2.55
N ALA A 177 8.42 13.92 3.52
CA ALA A 177 9.72 13.57 4.09
C ALA A 177 10.67 13.00 3.03
N ALA A 178 10.18 12.13 2.15
CA ALA A 178 10.94 11.62 1.02
C ALA A 178 11.41 12.75 0.11
N ALA A 179 10.52 13.66 -0.29
CA ALA A 179 10.86 14.81 -1.14
C ALA A 179 11.89 15.74 -0.46
N ALA A 180 11.68 16.09 0.81
CA ALA A 180 12.58 16.95 1.58
C ALA A 180 13.98 16.35 1.76
N SER A 181 14.08 15.01 1.81
CA SER A 181 15.35 14.28 1.91
C SER A 181 16.04 13.98 0.57
N ALA A 182 15.61 14.63 -0.52
CA ALA A 182 16.07 14.32 -1.89
C ALA A 182 15.90 12.82 -2.25
N GLY A 183 14.89 12.17 -1.69
CA GLY A 183 14.55 10.76 -1.94
C GLY A 183 15.25 9.75 -1.04
N VAL A 184 16.22 10.15 -0.20
CA VAL A 184 16.97 9.21 0.67
C VAL A 184 16.04 8.46 1.62
N LEU A 185 15.08 9.16 2.23
CA LEU A 185 14.12 8.54 3.15
C LEU A 185 13.09 7.66 2.45
N ALA A 186 12.94 7.74 1.11
CA ALA A 186 11.95 6.95 0.40
C ALA A 186 12.18 5.44 0.57
N ALA A 187 13.45 5.02 0.71
CA ALA A 187 13.81 3.61 0.89
C ALA A 187 13.34 3.04 2.24
N VAL A 188 13.09 3.92 3.21
CA VAL A 188 12.67 3.58 4.58
C VAL A 188 11.17 3.81 4.76
N VAL A 189 10.68 4.96 4.29
CA VAL A 189 9.29 5.38 4.44
C VAL A 189 8.34 4.42 3.73
N LEU A 190 8.67 3.99 2.51
CA LEU A 190 7.81 3.09 1.75
C LEU A 190 7.57 1.74 2.46
N PRO A 191 8.61 0.96 2.82
CA PRO A 191 8.41 -0.30 3.53
C PRO A 191 7.77 -0.12 4.92
N LEU A 192 8.07 0.99 5.62
CA LEU A 192 7.43 1.31 6.89
C LEU A 192 5.91 1.50 6.75
N LEU A 193 5.47 2.31 5.78
CA LEU A 193 4.05 2.54 5.52
C LEU A 193 3.33 1.26 5.11
N LEU A 194 3.98 0.40 4.33
CA LEU A 194 3.43 -0.91 3.96
C LEU A 194 3.30 -1.83 5.17
N ALA A 195 4.27 -1.84 6.08
CA ALA A 195 4.21 -2.62 7.32
C ALA A 195 3.07 -2.15 8.25
N ILE A 196 2.88 -0.83 8.37
CA ILE A 196 1.76 -0.23 9.11
C ILE A 196 0.42 -0.58 8.44
N THR A 197 0.34 -0.52 7.12
CA THR A 197 -0.89 -0.87 6.39
C THR A 197 -1.24 -2.35 6.57
N ALA A 198 -0.24 -3.23 6.53
CA ALA A 198 -0.42 -4.66 6.75
C ALA A 198 -0.86 -4.95 8.20
N SER A 199 -0.28 -4.30 9.21
CA SER A 199 -0.70 -4.47 10.60
C SER A 199 -2.13 -3.97 10.82
N GLN A 200 -2.49 -2.82 10.25
CA GLN A 200 -3.88 -2.32 10.30
C GLN A 200 -4.86 -3.28 9.65
N THR A 201 -4.52 -3.80 8.47
CA THR A 201 -5.38 -4.75 7.74
C THR A 201 -5.57 -6.04 8.52
N LEU A 202 -4.53 -6.57 9.16
CA LEU A 202 -4.65 -7.72 10.07
C LEU A 202 -5.63 -7.43 11.21
N GLY A 203 -5.48 -6.30 11.89
CA GLY A 203 -6.37 -5.92 12.99
C GLY A 203 -7.84 -5.81 12.57
N LEU A 204 -8.11 -5.28 11.36
CA LEU A 204 -9.48 -5.22 10.81
C LEU A 204 -10.03 -6.60 10.48
N LEU A 205 -9.21 -7.49 9.93
CA LEU A 205 -9.61 -8.85 9.62
C LEU A 205 -9.93 -9.66 10.89
N ASP A 206 -9.11 -9.51 11.92
CA ASP A 206 -9.35 -10.15 13.22
C ASP A 206 -10.65 -9.63 13.86
N GLU A 207 -10.93 -8.32 13.74
CA GLU A 207 -12.18 -7.71 14.23
C GLU A 207 -13.41 -8.26 13.48
N ILE A 208 -13.34 -8.38 12.15
CA ILE A 208 -14.43 -8.91 11.32
C ILE A 208 -14.67 -10.39 11.63
N ASP A 209 -13.61 -11.20 11.71
CA ASP A 209 -13.71 -12.64 12.00
C ASP A 209 -14.33 -12.86 13.40
N ALA A 210 -13.98 -12.03 14.39
CA ALA A 210 -14.56 -12.09 15.74
C ALA A 210 -16.05 -11.69 15.79
N LEU A 211 -16.49 -10.78 14.93
CA LEU A 211 -17.91 -10.42 14.80
C LEU A 211 -18.72 -11.54 14.13
N GLN A 212 -18.15 -12.19 13.11
CA GLN A 212 -18.81 -13.29 12.41
C GLN A 212 -18.96 -14.55 13.28
N GLY A 213 -17.96 -14.85 14.13
CA GLY A 213 -18.05 -15.99 15.05
C GLY A 213 -19.05 -15.85 16.20
N ARG A 214 -19.71 -14.68 16.34
CA ARG A 214 -20.74 -14.41 17.35
C ARG A 214 -22.17 -14.48 16.80
N ALA A 215 -22.32 -14.52 15.49
CA ALA A 215 -23.61 -14.63 14.80
C ALA A 215 -23.97 -16.11 14.57
#